data_AF-A0A0A2VIH1-F1
#
_entry.id   AF-A0A0A2VIH1-F1
#
_cell.length_a   1.000
_cell.length_b   1.000
_cell.length_c   1.000
_cell.angle_alpha   90.00
_cell.angle_beta   90.00
_cell.angle_gamma   90.00
#
_symmetry.space_group_name_H-M   'P 1'
#
loop_
_entity.id
_entity.type
_entity.pdbx_description
1 polymer ?
#
loop_
_entity_poly.entity_id
_entity_poly.type
_entity_poly.pdbx_seq_one_letter_code
_entity_poly.pdbx_strand_id
1 'polypeptide(L)' 'MQFSAAIITLALATGVFAGVADVNSPATIYQGTCSTITQKCNFKRNGKNAKTTCSSGHQCTISGKHCSYSDQSRITVCS' A
#
# COMPACT_ATOMS: atom_id res chain seq x y z
N MET A 1 34.12 21.70 -0.55
CA MET A 1 33.43 20.62 -1.29
C MET A 1 32.00 21.09 -1.50
N GLN A 2 31.66 21.51 -2.71
CA GLN A 2 30.38 22.15 -3.06
C GLN A 2 29.46 21.07 -3.64
N PHE A 3 28.40 20.70 -2.93
CA PHE A 3 27.38 19.78 -3.42
C PHE A 3 26.23 20.59 -4.02
N SER A 4 26.18 20.67 -5.35
CA SER A 4 25.02 21.18 -6.08
C SER A 4 23.90 20.14 -6.03
N ALA A 5 22.91 20.37 -5.17
CA ALA A 5 21.66 19.61 -5.20
C ALA A 5 20.70 20.30 -6.19
N ALA A 6 20.58 19.77 -7.40
CA ALA A 6 19.56 20.19 -8.34
C ALA A 6 18.19 19.68 -7.86
N ILE A 7 17.33 20.60 -7.42
CA ILE A 7 15.96 20.31 -7.00
C ILE A 7 15.11 20.33 -8.28
N ILE A 8 14.79 19.16 -8.82
CA ILE A 8 13.80 19.04 -9.90
C ILE A 8 12.42 19.11 -9.22
N THR A 9 11.88 20.32 -9.11
CA THR A 9 10.49 20.54 -8.68
C THR A 9 9.56 20.14 -9.81
N LEU A 10 9.19 18.86 -9.87
CA LEU A 10 8.09 18.40 -10.70
C LEU A 10 6.78 18.63 -9.93
N ALA A 11 6.25 19.86 -10.05
CA ALA A 11 4.91 20.19 -9.58
C ALA A 11 3.88 19.52 -10.49
N LEU A 12 3.33 18.38 -10.05
CA LEU A 12 2.12 17.82 -10.64
C LEU A 12 0.94 18.23 -9.77
N ALA A 13 0.27 19.28 -10.24
CA ALA A 13 -0.97 19.78 -9.71
C ALA A 13 -2.07 18.71 -9.72
N THR A 14 -2.83 18.64 -8.63
CA THR A 14 -4.30 18.62 -8.53
C THR A 14 -4.77 17.70 -7.41
N GLY A 15 -5.64 18.23 -6.54
CA GLY A 15 -6.45 17.45 -5.61
C GLY A 15 -6.17 17.76 -4.14
N VAL A 16 -6.74 18.86 -3.65
CA VAL A 16 -7.04 19.00 -2.23
C VAL A 16 -8.02 17.89 -1.86
N PHE A 17 -7.50 16.85 -1.20
CA PHE A 17 -8.29 16.04 -0.27
C PHE A 17 -7.74 16.33 1.11
N ALA A 18 -8.46 17.19 1.83
CA ALA A 18 -8.29 17.40 3.24
C ALA A 18 -8.42 16.05 3.96
N GLY A 19 -7.28 15.52 4.34
CA GLY A 19 -7.15 14.39 5.22
C GLY A 19 -5.75 14.50 5.77
N VAL A 20 -5.63 15.12 6.93
CA VAL A 20 -4.46 14.95 7.79
C VAL A 20 -4.28 13.44 7.97
N ALA A 21 -3.46 12.81 7.12
CA ALA A 21 -2.89 11.53 7.44
C ALA A 21 -1.92 11.85 8.58
N ASP A 22 -2.46 11.83 9.79
CA ASP A 22 -1.75 11.91 11.05
C ASP A 22 -0.47 11.06 10.92
N VAL A 23 0.66 11.73 10.76
CA VAL A 23 1.99 11.12 10.49
C VAL A 23 2.49 10.35 11.73
N ASN A 24 1.68 10.28 12.79
CA ASN A 24 2.06 9.78 14.11
C ASN A 24 1.17 8.64 14.64
N SER A 25 0.15 8.22 13.89
CA SER A 25 -0.66 7.06 14.26
C SER A 25 -0.05 5.80 13.63
N PRO A 26 0.27 4.75 14.42
CA PRO A 26 0.82 3.52 13.87
C PRO A 26 -0.17 2.93 12.86
N ALA A 27 0.15 3.05 11.57
CA ALA A 27 -0.63 2.43 10.52
C ALA A 27 -0.67 0.92 10.79
N THR A 28 -1.85 0.38 11.07
CA THR A 28 -1.97 -1.07 11.25
C THR A 28 -1.83 -1.73 9.88
N ILE A 29 -0.66 -2.34 9.67
CA ILE A 29 -0.37 -3.11 8.47
C ILE A 29 -0.73 -4.56 8.72
N TYR A 30 -1.67 -5.08 7.94
CA TYR A 30 -2.02 -6.49 7.95
C TYR A 30 -1.23 -7.22 6.88
N GLN A 31 -0.50 -8.26 7.28
CA GLN A 31 0.24 -9.11 6.37
C GLN A 31 -0.55 -10.37 6.03
N GLY A 32 -0.35 -10.84 4.81
CA GLY A 32 -1.08 -11.96 4.26
C GLY A 32 -0.40 -12.59 3.06
N THR A 33 -1.14 -13.46 2.38
CA THR A 33 -0.71 -14.10 1.14
C THR A 33 -1.58 -13.69 -0.02
N CYS A 34 -0.95 -13.39 -1.15
CA CYS A 34 -1.67 -13.07 -2.36
C CYS A 34 -2.09 -14.33 -3.14
N SER A 35 -3.06 -14.18 -4.02
CA SER A 35 -3.45 -15.17 -5.03
C SER A 35 -3.45 -14.52 -6.41
N THR A 36 -2.67 -15.06 -7.35
CA THR A 36 -2.58 -14.58 -8.74
C THR A 36 -3.85 -14.84 -9.53
N ILE A 37 -4.59 -15.90 -9.19
CA ILE A 37 -5.86 -16.26 -9.84
C ILE A 37 -6.94 -15.20 -9.55
N THR A 38 -7.00 -14.76 -8.30
CA THR A 38 -8.06 -13.85 -7.84
C THR A 38 -7.60 -12.40 -7.69
N GLN A 39 -6.30 -12.14 -7.83
CA GLN A 39 -5.63 -10.86 -7.53
C GLN A 39 -6.06 -10.25 -6.20
N LYS A 40 -6.12 -11.11 -5.18
CA LYS A 40 -6.52 -10.76 -3.81
C LYS A 40 -5.44 -11.11 -2.81
N CYS A 41 -5.28 -10.24 -1.84
CA CYS A 41 -4.50 -10.45 -0.62
C CYS A 41 -5.39 -11.04 0.47
N ASN A 42 -5.01 -12.21 1.00
CA ASN A 42 -5.68 -12.89 2.10
C ASN A 42 -4.88 -12.66 3.39
N PHE A 43 -5.48 -11.99 4.37
CA PHE A 43 -4.80 -11.63 5.63
C PHE A 43 -5.73 -11.91 6.81
N LYS A 44 -5.17 -11.92 8.03
CA LYS A 44 -5.98 -12.01 9.26
C LYS A 44 -6.17 -10.61 9.84
N ARG A 45 -7.42 -10.22 10.07
CA ARG A 45 -7.82 -9.00 10.77
C ARG A 45 -8.64 -9.37 11.99
N ASN A 46 -8.17 -9.01 13.17
CA ASN A 46 -8.85 -9.28 14.44
C ASN A 46 -9.24 -10.77 14.59
N GLY A 47 -8.30 -11.67 14.29
CA GLY A 47 -8.52 -13.12 14.35
C GLY A 47 -9.39 -13.72 13.23
N LYS A 48 -9.99 -12.90 12.36
CA LYS A 48 -10.81 -13.35 11.23
C LYS A 48 -10.05 -13.27 9.92
N ASN A 49 -10.33 -14.20 9.01
CA ASN A 49 -9.79 -14.14 7.66
C ASN A 49 -10.49 -13.01 6.88
N ALA A 50 -9.70 -12.13 6.29
CA ALA A 50 -10.14 -11.03 5.45
C ALA A 50 -9.45 -11.13 4.07
N LYS A 51 -10.11 -10.57 3.05
CA LYS A 51 -9.60 -10.54 1.68
C LYS A 51 -9.79 -9.15 1.10
N THR A 52 -8.77 -8.65 0.43
CA THR A 52 -8.80 -7.35 -0.26
C THR A 52 -8.20 -7.49 -1.64
N THR A 53 -8.65 -6.68 -2.59
CA THR A 53 -8.09 -6.66 -3.94
C THR A 53 -6.75 -5.94 -3.94
N CYS A 54 -5.78 -6.48 -4.67
CA CYS A 54 -4.49 -5.82 -4.88
C CYS A 54 -4.67 -4.48 -5.60
N SER A 55 -3.95 -3.44 -5.16
CA SER A 55 -4.01 -2.13 -5.81
C SER A 55 -3.41 -2.18 -7.22
N SER A 56 -3.91 -1.36 -8.14
CA SER A 56 -3.36 -1.25 -9.50
C SER A 56 -1.87 -0.91 -9.45
N GLY A 57 -1.05 -1.66 -10.20
CA GLY A 57 0.42 -1.54 -10.18
C GLY A 57 1.13 -2.40 -9.12
N HIS A 58 0.40 -2.94 -8.15
CA HIS A 58 0.90 -3.91 -7.17
C HIS A 58 0.14 -5.23 -7.33
N GLN A 59 0.06 -5.71 -8.56
CA GLN A 59 -0.57 -6.98 -8.88
C GLN A 59 0.27 -8.12 -8.34
N CYS A 60 -0.38 -9.21 -7.92
CA CYS A 60 0.40 -10.36 -7.55
C CYS A 60 0.86 -11.12 -8.80
N THR A 61 2.15 -11.42 -8.84
CA THR A 61 2.79 -12.15 -9.93
C THR A 61 2.97 -13.62 -9.61
N ILE A 62 3.09 -13.97 -8.32
CA ILE A 62 3.30 -15.34 -7.84
C ILE A 62 2.34 -15.63 -6.69
N SER A 63 1.50 -16.66 -6.81
CA SER A 63 0.57 -17.06 -5.73
C SER A 63 1.33 -17.50 -4.49
N GLY A 64 0.83 -17.11 -3.31
CA GLY A 64 1.44 -17.44 -2.03
C GLY A 64 2.55 -16.48 -1.59
N LYS A 65 2.88 -15.45 -2.37
CA LYS A 65 3.77 -14.38 -1.94
C LYS A 65 3.12 -13.45 -0.92
N HIS A 66 3.98 -12.75 -0.18
CA HIS A 66 3.58 -11.83 0.85
C HIS A 66 2.82 -10.64 0.24
N CYS A 67 1.72 -10.29 0.88
CA CYS A 67 0.99 -9.06 0.59
C CYS A 67 0.76 -8.29 1.89
N SER A 68 0.66 -6.97 1.76
CA SER A 68 0.46 -6.06 2.88
C SER A 68 -0.72 -5.15 2.60
N TYR A 69 -1.63 -5.04 3.57
CA TYR A 69 -2.76 -4.14 3.54
C TYR A 69 -2.60 -3.07 4.63
N SER A 70 -2.64 -1.80 4.24
CA SER A 70 -2.65 -0.66 5.15
C SER A 70 -4.08 -0.17 5.34
N ASP A 71 -4.62 -0.25 6.57
CA ASP A 71 -5.96 0.28 6.87
C ASP A 71 -5.98 1.82 6.79
N GLN A 72 -4.86 2.48 7.10
CA GLN A 72 -4.71 3.94 7.05
C GLN A 72 -4.82 4.45 5.61
N SER A 73 -4.06 3.89 4.68
CA SER A 73 -4.06 4.33 3.28
C SER A 73 -5.14 3.63 2.44
N ARG A 74 -5.74 2.56 2.97
CA ARG A 74 -6.62 1.61 2.25
C ARG A 74 -5.97 1.04 0.98
N ILE A 75 -4.64 0.91 1.01
CA ILE A 75 -3.84 0.38 -0.10
C ILE A 75 -3.46 -1.07 0.20
N THR A 76 -3.52 -1.90 -0.84
CA THR A 76 -3.04 -3.29 -0.78
C THR A 76 -1.88 -3.45 -1.73
N VAL A 77 -0.70 -3.71 -1.18
CA VAL A 77 0.49 -4.02 -1.95
C VAL A 77 0.62 -5.54 -2.03
N CYS A 78 0.48 -6.10 -3.22
CA CYS A 78 0.83 -7.49 -3.51
C CYS A 78 2.16 -7.50 -4.26
N SER A 79 3.03 -8.46 -3.92
CA SER A 79 4.38 -8.62 -4.46
C SER A 79 4.55 -10.03 -5.00
#